data_AF-A0A0M9A4F5-F1
#
_entry.id   AF-A0A0M9A4F5-F1
#
_cell.length_a   1.000
_cell.length_b   1.000
_cell.length_c   1.000
_cell.angle_alpha   90.00
_cell.angle_beta   90.00
_cell.angle_gamma   90.00
#
_symmetry.space_group_name_H-M   'P 1'
#
loop_
_entity.id
_entity.type
_entity.pdbx_description
1 polymer ?
#
loop_
_entity_poly.entity_id
_entity_poly.type
_entity_poly.pdbx_seq_one_letter_code
_entity_poly.pdbx_strand_id
1 'polypeptide(L)'
;MCKASSLLQDQASVNDYLELVRTWLKDTTSLVATSLKSGRVIGVAVARINSSPEKTDTYHRVQIIEGSTLRKIMHLLNTLLKRTNAHETFGHQEYLCIYVLCVHPSYREKGVETALLNTCVQLAVALKLPAIGGLFTCGASQATAQDTGFSLLSEIRYSQWVINDRIVFDDPGKGNYSAAFMGKLIPSEERSNQDETSSLDSASKQESPIVWK
;
A
#
# COMPACT_ATOMS: atom_id res chain seq x y z
N MET A 1 -10.93 -13.12 7.03
CA MET A 1 -10.10 -14.11 6.32
C MET A 1 -9.41 -15.12 7.25
N CYS A 2 -8.42 -14.75 8.08
CA CYS A 2 -7.64 -15.73 8.87
C CYS A 2 -8.47 -16.61 9.83
N LYS A 3 -9.52 -16.04 10.44
CA LYS A 3 -10.46 -16.80 11.28
C LYS A 3 -11.26 -17.81 10.45
N ALA A 4 -11.83 -17.35 9.33
CA ALA A 4 -12.64 -18.18 8.42
C ALA A 4 -11.85 -19.39 7.88
N SER A 5 -10.55 -19.19 7.62
CA SER A 5 -9.68 -20.24 7.12
C SER A 5 -9.07 -21.12 8.21
N SER A 6 -9.38 -20.88 9.50
CA SER A 6 -8.74 -21.56 10.64
C SER A 6 -7.20 -21.49 10.63
N LEU A 7 -6.62 -20.35 10.20
CA LEU A 7 -5.17 -20.20 10.01
C LEU A 7 -4.35 -20.59 11.24
N LEU A 8 -4.81 -20.24 12.44
CA LEU A 8 -4.09 -20.52 13.70
C LEU A 8 -4.06 -22.02 14.07
N GLN A 9 -4.89 -22.85 13.43
CA GLN A 9 -4.89 -24.31 13.63
C GLN A 9 -3.89 -25.02 12.69
N ASP A 10 -3.36 -24.33 11.68
CA ASP A 10 -2.39 -24.86 10.72
C ASP A 10 -1.01 -24.27 11.02
N GLN A 11 -0.25 -24.94 11.88
CA GLN A 11 1.03 -24.42 12.39
C GLN A 11 2.07 -24.22 11.27
N ALA A 12 2.07 -25.06 10.23
CA ALA A 12 2.93 -24.87 9.07
C ALA A 12 2.58 -23.55 8.37
N SER A 13 1.29 -23.29 8.12
CA SER A 13 0.83 -22.01 7.58
C SER A 13 1.19 -20.80 8.46
N VAL A 14 1.12 -20.93 9.78
CA VAL A 14 1.52 -19.86 10.70
C VAL A 14 3.01 -19.58 10.58
N ASN A 15 3.84 -20.61 10.58
CA ASN A 15 5.29 -20.48 10.46
C ASN A 15 5.70 -19.84 9.13
N ASP A 16 5.16 -20.35 8.03
CA ASP A 16 5.39 -19.81 6.68
C ASP A 16 5.00 -18.33 6.60
N TYR A 17 3.87 -17.94 7.21
CA TYR A 17 3.43 -16.55 7.20
C TYR A 17 4.36 -15.65 8.03
N LEU A 18 4.84 -16.12 9.18
CA LEU A 18 5.81 -15.39 9.98
C LEU A 18 7.15 -15.23 9.25
N GLU A 19 7.58 -16.22 8.47
CA GLU A 19 8.78 -16.12 7.64
C GLU A 19 8.64 -15.11 6.49
N LEU A 20 7.48 -15.09 5.84
CA LEU A 20 7.12 -14.06 4.86
C LEU A 20 7.18 -12.67 5.49
N VAL A 21 6.52 -12.48 6.63
CA VAL A 21 6.52 -11.19 7.33
C VAL A 21 7.92 -10.78 7.76
N ARG A 22 8.74 -11.70 8.30
CA ARG A 22 10.15 -11.42 8.64
C ARG A 22 10.97 -11.00 7.42
N THR A 23 10.70 -11.59 6.26
CA THR A 23 11.35 -11.20 5.01
C THR A 23 10.97 -9.79 4.61
N TRP A 24 9.68 -9.45 4.68
CA TRP A 24 9.19 -8.10 4.38
C TRP A 24 9.70 -7.03 5.34
N LEU A 25 9.90 -7.38 6.61
CA LEU A 25 10.46 -6.47 7.62
C LEU A 25 11.91 -6.06 7.32
N LYS A 26 12.66 -6.83 6.51
CA LYS A 26 14.06 -6.49 6.15
C LYS A 26 14.17 -5.23 5.28
N ASP A 27 13.08 -4.83 4.62
CA ASP A 27 13.07 -3.66 3.73
C ASP A 27 13.08 -2.34 4.51
N THR A 28 12.97 -2.37 5.85
CA THR A 28 13.03 -1.20 6.75
C THR A 28 11.96 -0.11 6.52
N THR A 29 10.98 -0.36 5.65
CA THR A 29 9.84 0.52 5.36
C THR A 29 8.58 0.23 6.21
N SER A 30 8.71 -0.66 7.20
CA SER A 30 7.59 -1.04 8.08
C SER A 30 7.54 -0.17 9.34
N LEU A 31 6.34 0.05 9.87
CA LEU A 31 6.08 0.92 11.01
C LEU A 31 5.46 0.15 12.18
N VAL A 32 5.76 0.58 13.39
CA VAL A 32 5.11 0.09 14.61
C VAL A 32 4.52 1.26 15.40
N ALA A 33 3.35 1.04 15.99
CA ALA A 33 2.79 1.92 17.00
C ALA A 33 3.16 1.36 18.38
N THR A 34 3.66 2.22 19.26
CA THR A 34 4.03 1.85 20.64
C THR A 34 3.16 2.59 21.65
N SER A 35 2.88 1.92 22.76
CA SER A 35 2.21 2.53 23.91
C SER A 35 3.19 3.44 24.65
N LEU A 36 2.89 4.74 24.75
CA LEU A 36 3.71 5.68 25.53
C LEU A 36 3.88 5.26 27.00
N LYS A 37 2.86 4.61 27.57
CA LYS A 37 2.88 4.19 28.98
C LYS A 37 3.78 2.98 29.24
N SER A 38 3.86 2.05 28.30
CA SER A 38 4.45 0.73 28.53
C SER A 38 5.58 0.37 27.57
N GLY A 39 5.85 1.19 26.55
CA GLY A 39 6.81 0.91 25.46
C GLY A 39 6.44 -0.26 24.55
N ARG A 40 5.38 -1.01 24.86
CA ARG A 40 4.95 -2.21 24.11
C ARG A 40 4.43 -1.83 22.72
N VAL A 41 4.69 -2.67 21.73
CA VAL A 41 4.08 -2.59 20.40
C VAL A 41 2.58 -2.89 20.52
N ILE A 42 1.76 -1.97 20.02
CA ILE A 42 0.29 -2.04 20.04
C ILE A 42 -0.34 -2.07 18.64
N GLY A 43 0.46 -1.83 17.60
CA GLY A 43 0.05 -1.97 16.21
C GLY A 43 1.25 -2.02 15.28
N VAL A 44 1.04 -2.54 14.08
CA VAL A 44 2.08 -2.70 13.06
C VAL A 44 1.50 -2.47 11.67
N ALA A 45 2.28 -1.82 10.82
CA ALA A 45 2.08 -1.76 9.38
C ALA A 45 3.33 -2.34 8.70
N VAL A 46 3.22 -3.51 8.09
CA VAL A 46 4.32 -4.12 7.32
C VAL A 46 4.16 -3.69 5.86
N ALA A 47 5.10 -2.88 5.40
CA ALA A 47 5.07 -2.28 4.07
C ALA A 47 6.41 -2.45 3.36
N ARG A 48 6.38 -2.48 2.03
CA ARG A 48 7.55 -2.58 1.15
C ARG A 48 7.38 -1.68 -0.06
N ILE A 49 8.49 -1.20 -0.62
CA ILE A 49 8.48 -0.57 -1.94
C ILE A 49 8.30 -1.69 -2.97
N ASN A 50 7.35 -1.51 -3.89
CA ASN A 50 7.14 -2.41 -5.00
C ASN A 50 7.55 -1.69 -6.29
N SER A 51 8.52 -2.26 -7.01
CA SER A 51 9.09 -1.69 -8.23
C SER A 51 8.85 -2.60 -9.44
N SER A 52 8.37 -2.05 -10.54
CA SER A 52 8.03 -2.74 -11.80
C SER A 52 9.16 -3.56 -12.44
N PRO A 53 10.47 -3.21 -12.35
CA PRO A 53 11.53 -4.13 -12.78
C PRO A 53 11.61 -5.42 -11.94
N GLU A 54 10.89 -5.52 -10.81
CA GLU A 54 10.70 -6.77 -10.06
C GLU A 54 9.60 -7.68 -10.62
N LYS A 55 9.03 -7.39 -11.80
CA LYS A 55 8.02 -8.21 -12.50
C LYS A 55 8.39 -9.69 -12.71
N THR A 56 9.58 -10.13 -12.32
CA THR A 56 10.04 -11.52 -12.50
C THR A 56 10.36 -12.30 -11.22
N ASP A 57 10.50 -11.70 -10.03
CA ASP A 57 11.20 -12.43 -8.95
C ASP A 57 10.55 -12.43 -7.55
N THR A 58 9.84 -11.39 -7.10
CA THR A 58 9.41 -11.34 -5.68
C THR A 58 8.15 -12.15 -5.38
N TYR A 59 7.25 -12.30 -6.35
CA TYR A 59 6.07 -13.18 -6.28
C TYR A 59 6.26 -14.52 -6.99
N HIS A 60 7.29 -14.61 -7.84
CA HIS A 60 7.64 -15.79 -8.63
C HIS A 60 8.78 -16.62 -8.04
N ARG A 61 9.53 -16.09 -7.05
CA ARG A 61 10.19 -16.95 -6.07
C ARG A 61 9.09 -17.71 -5.39
N VAL A 62 8.87 -18.94 -5.86
CA VAL A 62 8.02 -19.94 -5.23
C VAL A 62 8.60 -20.13 -3.84
N GLN A 63 8.21 -19.27 -2.90
CA GLN A 63 8.39 -19.58 -1.50
C GLN A 63 7.53 -20.81 -1.33
N ILE A 64 8.18 -21.93 -1.05
CA ILE A 64 7.52 -23.21 -0.88
C ILE A 64 6.70 -23.06 0.39
N ILE A 65 5.45 -22.62 0.23
CA ILE A 65 4.48 -22.54 1.31
C ILE A 65 4.00 -23.97 1.52
N GLU A 66 4.45 -24.60 2.60
CA GLU A 66 4.04 -25.94 3.01
C GLU A 66 2.60 -25.92 3.54
N GLY A 67 2.28 -24.88 4.30
CA GLY A 67 0.99 -24.64 4.91
C GLY A 67 -0.15 -24.52 3.90
N SER A 68 -1.10 -25.46 3.96
CA SER A 68 -2.22 -25.50 3.01
C SER A 68 -3.16 -24.29 3.14
N THR A 69 -3.34 -23.80 4.36
CA THR A 69 -4.22 -22.67 4.66
C THR A 69 -3.65 -21.36 4.14
N LEU A 70 -2.36 -21.11 4.41
CA LEU A 70 -1.67 -19.94 3.90
C LEU A 70 -1.60 -19.97 2.37
N ARG A 71 -1.39 -21.13 1.76
CA ARG A 71 -1.40 -21.26 0.29
C ARG A 71 -2.70 -20.76 -0.33
N LYS A 72 -3.86 -21.08 0.27
CA LYS A 72 -5.17 -20.59 -0.16
C LYS A 72 -5.32 -19.07 0.01
N ILE A 73 -4.84 -18.53 1.13
CA ILE A 73 -4.83 -17.08 1.38
C ILE A 73 -3.96 -16.37 0.34
N MET A 74 -2.72 -16.82 0.16
CA MET A 74 -1.78 -16.22 -0.79
C MET A 74 -2.27 -16.36 -2.23
N HIS A 75 -2.97 -17.45 -2.58
CA HIS A 75 -3.57 -17.58 -3.90
C HIS A 75 -4.61 -16.48 -4.18
N LEU A 76 -5.48 -16.17 -3.21
CA LEU A 76 -6.41 -15.05 -3.33
C LEU A 76 -5.67 -13.71 -3.44
N LEU A 77 -4.73 -13.43 -2.53
CA LEU A 77 -4.02 -12.15 -2.50
C LEU A 77 -3.17 -11.90 -3.75
N ASN A 78 -2.48 -12.93 -4.25
CA ASN A 78 -1.70 -12.85 -5.49
C ASN A 78 -2.61 -12.63 -6.70
N THR A 79 -3.77 -13.27 -6.73
CA THR A 79 -4.77 -13.05 -7.80
C THR A 79 -5.29 -11.61 -7.76
N LEU A 80 -5.58 -11.09 -6.57
CA LEU A 80 -6.01 -9.70 -6.36
C LEU A 80 -4.93 -8.71 -6.82
N LEU A 81 -3.67 -8.91 -6.43
CA LEU A 81 -2.54 -8.07 -6.86
C LEU A 81 -2.36 -8.09 -8.37
N LYS A 82 -2.37 -9.28 -8.98
CA LYS A 82 -2.25 -9.44 -10.43
C LYS A 82 -3.38 -8.73 -11.18
N ARG A 83 -4.63 -8.87 -10.69
CA ARG A 83 -5.81 -8.19 -11.26
C ARG A 83 -5.72 -6.67 -11.12
N THR A 84 -5.18 -6.19 -10.00
CA THR A 84 -5.03 -4.75 -9.73
C THR A 84 -4.06 -4.11 -10.71
N ASN A 85 -2.98 -4.81 -11.06
CA ASN A 85 -1.90 -4.28 -11.92
C ASN A 85 -1.51 -2.86 -11.49
N ALA A 86 -1.11 -2.72 -10.21
CA ALA A 86 -0.99 -1.42 -9.54
C ALA A 86 -0.05 -0.45 -10.27
N HIS A 87 1.02 -0.93 -10.91
CA HIS A 87 1.91 -0.08 -11.71
C HIS A 87 1.20 0.60 -12.87
N GLU A 88 0.37 -0.15 -13.60
CA GLU A 88 -0.42 0.41 -14.70
C GLU A 88 -1.53 1.30 -14.15
N THR A 89 -2.23 0.86 -13.11
CA THR A 89 -3.31 1.61 -12.47
C THR A 89 -2.84 2.95 -11.88
N PHE A 90 -1.63 3.00 -11.33
CA PHE A 90 -1.04 4.25 -10.83
C PHE A 90 -0.29 5.03 -11.92
N GLY A 91 0.06 4.42 -13.06
CA GLY A 91 0.94 5.04 -14.06
C GLY A 91 2.39 5.21 -13.59
N HIS A 92 2.83 4.45 -12.57
CA HIS A 92 4.14 4.61 -11.95
C HIS A 92 4.87 3.28 -11.77
N GLN A 93 6.19 3.32 -11.93
CA GLN A 93 7.04 2.14 -11.80
C GLN A 93 7.24 1.72 -10.34
N GLU A 94 7.04 2.61 -9.38
CA GLU A 94 7.27 2.33 -7.95
C GLU A 94 6.14 2.86 -7.10
N TYR A 95 5.80 2.13 -6.03
CA TYR A 95 4.83 2.57 -5.02
C TYR A 95 5.08 1.87 -3.68
N LEU A 96 4.66 2.49 -2.57
CA LEU A 96 4.70 1.84 -1.25
C LEU A 96 3.49 0.89 -1.13
N CYS A 97 3.70 -0.37 -0.77
CA CYS A 97 2.64 -1.37 -0.63
C CYS A 97 2.56 -1.88 0.81
N ILE A 98 1.39 -1.75 1.44
CA ILE A 98 1.08 -2.28 2.79
C ILE A 98 0.53 -3.71 2.65
N TYR A 99 1.24 -4.67 3.24
CA TYR A 99 0.88 -6.10 3.21
C TYR A 99 0.18 -6.56 4.49
N VAL A 100 0.57 -5.99 5.63
CA VAL A 100 -0.02 -6.31 6.93
C VAL A 100 -0.36 -5.01 7.63
N LEU A 101 -1.60 -4.88 8.09
CA LEU A 101 -2.03 -3.84 9.00
C LEU A 101 -2.75 -4.50 10.16
N CYS A 102 -2.26 -4.30 11.38
CA CYS A 102 -2.83 -4.95 12.56
C CYS A 102 -2.71 -4.05 13.78
N VAL A 103 -3.81 -3.98 14.54
CA VAL A 103 -3.86 -3.31 15.84
C VAL A 103 -4.27 -4.33 16.90
N HIS A 104 -3.55 -4.32 18.02
CA HIS A 104 -3.85 -5.17 19.16
C HIS A 104 -5.32 -4.95 19.61
N PRO A 105 -6.11 -6.00 19.88
CA PRO A 105 -7.54 -5.88 20.16
C PRO A 105 -7.91 -4.85 21.24
N SER A 106 -7.15 -4.76 22.33
CA SER A 106 -7.37 -3.77 23.42
C SER A 106 -7.14 -2.30 23.04
N TYR A 107 -6.65 -2.05 21.83
CA TYR A 107 -6.35 -0.73 21.26
C TYR A 107 -7.14 -0.43 19.99
N ARG A 108 -8.08 -1.29 19.59
CA ARG A 108 -9.02 -1.00 18.51
C ARG A 108 -9.90 0.20 18.86
N GLU A 109 -10.41 0.87 17.83
CA GLU A 109 -11.30 2.03 17.96
C GLU A 109 -10.68 3.25 18.67
N LYS A 110 -9.36 3.24 18.92
CA LYS A 110 -8.59 4.36 19.48
C LYS A 110 -7.81 5.15 18.43
N GLY A 111 -8.18 5.02 17.16
CA GLY A 111 -7.52 5.69 16.03
C GLY A 111 -6.12 5.18 15.68
N VAL A 112 -5.63 4.09 16.29
CA VAL A 112 -4.27 3.56 16.04
C VAL A 112 -4.08 3.12 14.59
N GLU A 113 -5.10 2.50 14.00
CA GLU A 113 -5.05 2.04 12.60
C GLU A 113 -4.97 3.23 11.63
N THR A 114 -5.83 4.24 11.82
CA THR A 114 -5.82 5.49 11.07
C THR A 114 -4.47 6.21 11.21
N ALA A 115 -3.91 6.26 12.43
CA ALA A 115 -2.60 6.85 12.66
C ALA A 115 -1.49 6.09 11.92
N LEU A 116 -1.50 4.75 11.93
CA LEU A 116 -0.56 3.94 11.15
C LEU A 116 -0.68 4.20 9.65
N LEU A 117 -1.90 4.23 9.10
CA LEU A 117 -2.13 4.50 7.68
C LEU A 117 -1.66 5.90 7.28
N ASN A 118 -1.99 6.93 8.06
CA ASN A 118 -1.52 8.29 7.83
C ASN A 118 0.01 8.38 7.86
N THR A 119 0.65 7.69 8.80
CA THR A 119 2.13 7.66 8.87
C THR A 119 2.72 6.89 7.68
N CYS A 120 2.07 5.83 7.18
CA CYS A 120 2.49 5.18 5.93
C CYS A 120 2.40 6.13 4.72
N VAL A 121 1.36 6.97 4.65
CA VAL A 121 1.25 8.01 3.61
C VAL A 121 2.39 9.02 3.74
N GLN A 122 2.68 9.50 4.94
CA GLN A 122 3.82 10.40 5.19
C GLN A 122 5.16 9.75 4.85
N LEU A 123 5.33 8.46 5.13
CA LEU A 123 6.52 7.71 4.74
C LEU A 123 6.66 7.65 3.21
N ALA A 124 5.57 7.40 2.48
CA ALA A 124 5.60 7.42 1.01
C ALA A 124 6.01 8.80 0.47
N VAL A 125 5.48 9.89 1.06
CA VAL A 125 5.89 11.28 0.74
C VAL A 125 7.38 11.49 1.01
N ALA A 126 7.86 11.09 2.19
CA ALA A 126 9.27 11.26 2.58
C ALA A 126 10.24 10.47 1.68
N LEU A 127 9.81 9.29 1.22
CA LEU A 127 10.54 8.46 0.25
C LEU A 127 10.36 8.92 -1.19
N LYS A 128 9.59 9.99 -1.44
CA LYS A 128 9.28 10.52 -2.78
C LYS A 128 8.63 9.49 -3.70
N LEU A 129 7.85 8.58 -3.12
CA LEU A 129 7.09 7.59 -3.87
C LEU A 129 5.81 8.24 -4.39
N PRO A 130 5.45 8.02 -5.66
CA PRO A 130 4.33 8.70 -6.29
C PRO A 130 2.97 8.11 -5.90
N ALA A 131 2.95 6.93 -5.30
CA ALA A 131 1.72 6.26 -4.88
C ALA A 131 1.95 5.37 -3.65
N ILE A 132 0.85 5.09 -2.97
CA ILE A 132 0.75 4.09 -1.91
C ILE A 132 -0.47 3.20 -2.15
N GLY A 133 -0.32 1.91 -1.90
CA GLY A 133 -1.38 0.92 -1.97
C GLY A 133 -1.34 -0.07 -0.81
N GLY A 134 -2.36 -0.90 -0.68
CA GLY A 134 -2.38 -1.94 0.34
C GLY A 134 -3.47 -2.98 0.14
N LEU A 135 -3.26 -4.13 0.78
CA LEU A 135 -4.21 -5.24 0.82
C LEU A 135 -5.07 -5.16 2.09
N PHE A 136 -6.39 -5.01 1.93
CA PHE A 136 -7.35 -4.88 3.00
C PHE A 136 -8.38 -6.01 2.95
N THR A 137 -8.37 -6.88 3.97
CA THR A 137 -9.11 -8.17 3.98
C THR A 137 -10.25 -8.21 5.01
N CYS A 138 -10.61 -7.07 5.57
CA CYS A 138 -11.78 -6.90 6.43
C CYS A 138 -12.43 -5.55 6.11
N GLY A 139 -13.77 -5.48 6.26
CA GLY A 139 -14.52 -4.28 5.90
C GLY A 139 -14.16 -3.09 6.79
N ALA A 140 -13.83 -3.32 8.05
CA ALA A 140 -13.40 -2.27 8.97
C ALA A 140 -12.14 -1.56 8.46
N SER A 141 -11.10 -2.30 8.06
CA SER A 141 -9.88 -1.68 7.54
C SER A 141 -10.04 -1.08 6.14
N GLN A 142 -10.94 -1.62 5.32
CA GLN A 142 -11.32 -0.99 4.05
C GLN A 142 -11.99 0.37 4.29
N ALA A 143 -12.91 0.47 5.26
CA ALA A 143 -13.54 1.73 5.65
C ALA A 143 -12.49 2.72 6.20
N THR A 144 -11.61 2.29 7.10
CA THR A 144 -10.53 3.14 7.62
C THR A 144 -9.62 3.66 6.50
N ALA A 145 -9.27 2.81 5.53
CA ALA A 145 -8.46 3.21 4.38
C ALA A 145 -9.18 4.25 3.51
N GLN A 146 -10.48 4.04 3.26
CA GLN A 146 -11.32 5.00 2.55
C GLN A 146 -11.38 6.36 3.25
N ASP A 147 -11.57 6.37 4.56
CA ASP A 147 -11.59 7.60 5.38
C ASP A 147 -10.23 8.32 5.37
N THR A 148 -9.14 7.58 5.14
CA THR A 148 -7.78 8.11 4.95
C THR A 148 -7.51 8.56 3.49
N GLY A 149 -8.53 8.48 2.65
CA GLY A 149 -8.52 8.89 1.25
C GLY A 149 -7.81 7.92 0.33
N PHE A 150 -7.81 6.63 0.65
CA PHE A 150 -7.51 5.56 -0.32
C PHE A 150 -8.78 5.29 -1.15
N SER A 151 -8.59 5.01 -2.44
CA SER A 151 -9.64 4.59 -3.36
C SER A 151 -9.56 3.08 -3.60
N LEU A 152 -10.71 2.44 -3.80
CA LEU A 152 -10.78 1.04 -4.21
C LEU A 152 -10.25 0.88 -5.64
N LEU A 153 -9.25 0.03 -5.84
CA LEU A 153 -8.67 -0.23 -7.17
C LEU A 153 -9.07 -1.61 -7.70
N SER A 154 -9.17 -2.61 -6.81
CA SER A 154 -9.59 -3.96 -7.17
C SER A 154 -10.20 -4.67 -5.97
N GLU A 155 -11.13 -5.57 -6.23
CA GLU A 155 -11.85 -6.32 -5.21
C GLU A 155 -12.12 -7.76 -5.67
N ILE A 156 -12.02 -8.71 -4.74
CA ILE A 156 -12.54 -10.07 -4.91
C ILE A 156 -13.48 -10.37 -3.73
N ARG A 157 -14.75 -10.64 -4.05
CA ARG A 157 -15.74 -11.07 -3.05
C ARG A 157 -15.45 -12.49 -2.59
N TYR A 158 -15.52 -12.72 -1.30
CA TYR A 158 -15.24 -14.05 -0.73
C TYR A 158 -16.23 -15.11 -1.20
N SER A 159 -17.51 -14.73 -1.38
CA SER A 159 -18.55 -15.62 -1.90
C SER A 159 -18.32 -16.07 -3.35
N GLN A 160 -17.47 -15.35 -4.09
CA GLN A 160 -17.12 -15.67 -5.48
C GLN A 160 -15.77 -16.41 -5.58
N TRP A 161 -15.06 -16.58 -4.47
CA TRP A 161 -13.78 -17.27 -4.45
C TRP A 161 -13.97 -18.75 -4.15
N VAL A 162 -14.14 -19.53 -5.23
CA VAL A 162 -14.47 -20.95 -5.21
C VAL A 162 -13.27 -21.78 -5.68
N ILE A 163 -12.91 -22.81 -4.91
CA ILE A 163 -11.90 -23.81 -5.27
C ILE A 163 -12.51 -25.19 -5.03
N ASN A 164 -12.47 -26.06 -6.05
CA ASN A 164 -13.07 -27.40 -6.01
C ASN A 164 -14.54 -27.36 -5.55
N ASP A 165 -15.34 -26.49 -6.17
CA ASP A 165 -16.77 -26.28 -5.91
C ASP A 165 -17.13 -25.87 -4.47
N ARG A 166 -16.16 -25.36 -3.71
CA ARG A 166 -16.36 -24.86 -2.35
C ARG A 166 -15.88 -23.43 -2.19
N ILE A 167 -16.68 -22.61 -1.52
CA ILE A 167 -16.27 -21.28 -1.08
C ILE A 167 -15.14 -21.46 -0.06
N VAL A 168 -13.99 -20.82 -0.30
CA VAL A 168 -12.80 -21.00 0.54
C VAL A 168 -12.89 -20.24 1.87
N PHE A 169 -13.60 -19.11 1.87
CA PHE A 169 -13.78 -18.22 3.02
C PHE A 169 -15.28 -17.99 3.24
N ASP A 170 -15.98 -19.02 3.72
CA ASP A 170 -17.43 -19.10 3.83
C ASP A 170 -18.02 -18.34 5.04
N ASP A 171 -17.29 -18.24 6.16
CA ASP A 171 -17.66 -17.42 7.31
C ASP A 171 -16.59 -16.37 7.72
N PRO A 172 -16.42 -15.29 6.93
CA PRO A 172 -15.49 -14.21 7.26
C PRO A 172 -15.99 -13.30 8.39
N GLY A 173 -17.23 -13.48 8.88
CA GLY A 173 -17.90 -12.61 9.84
C GLY A 173 -18.58 -11.39 9.21
N LYS A 174 -19.53 -10.79 9.94
CA LYS A 174 -20.32 -9.64 9.49
C LYS A 174 -19.44 -8.47 9.07
N GLY A 175 -19.73 -7.88 7.90
CA GLY A 175 -18.98 -6.74 7.36
C GLY A 175 -17.72 -7.13 6.57
N ASN A 176 -17.30 -8.39 6.57
CA ASN A 176 -16.11 -8.85 5.84
C ASN A 176 -16.52 -9.59 4.56
N TYR A 177 -16.84 -8.86 3.50
CA TYR A 177 -17.39 -9.47 2.28
C TYR A 177 -16.35 -9.73 1.18
N SER A 178 -15.20 -9.08 1.25
CA SER A 178 -14.19 -9.11 0.19
C SER A 178 -12.78 -8.89 0.71
N ALA A 179 -11.81 -9.28 -0.13
CA ALA A 179 -10.46 -8.73 -0.10
C ALA A 179 -10.36 -7.62 -1.15
N ALA A 180 -9.78 -6.49 -0.77
CA ALA A 180 -9.63 -5.32 -1.60
C ALA A 180 -8.17 -4.88 -1.69
N PHE A 181 -7.76 -4.45 -2.87
CA PHE A 181 -6.58 -3.62 -3.03
C PHE A 181 -7.06 -2.18 -3.15
N MET A 182 -6.58 -1.33 -2.24
CA MET A 182 -6.91 0.09 -2.21
C MET A 182 -5.63 0.90 -2.34
N GLY A 183 -5.72 2.09 -2.94
CA GLY A 183 -4.55 2.91 -3.21
C GLY A 183 -4.83 4.40 -3.29
N LYS A 184 -3.76 5.18 -3.23
CA LYS A 184 -3.78 6.64 -3.21
C LYS A 184 -2.56 7.15 -3.98
N LEU A 185 -2.77 8.10 -4.89
CA LEU A 185 -1.69 8.87 -5.49
C LEU A 185 -1.17 9.90 -4.49
N ILE A 186 0.15 10.07 -4.45
CA ILE A 186 0.81 11.11 -3.65
C ILE A 186 0.93 12.34 -4.55
N PRO A 187 0.38 13.50 -4.15
CA PRO A 187 0.55 14.73 -4.92
C PRO A 187 2.03 15.04 -5.12
N SER A 188 2.45 15.25 -6.36
CA SER A 188 3.76 15.84 -6.64
C SER A 188 3.75 17.29 -6.17
N GLU A 189 4.74 17.71 -5.39
CA GLU A 189 5.02 19.14 -5.24
C GLU A 189 5.40 19.67 -6.62
N GLU A 190 4.48 20.35 -7.31
CA GLU A 190 4.82 21.12 -8.49
C GLU A 190 5.88 22.14 -8.07
N ARG A 191 7.11 21.99 -8.56
CA ARG A 191 8.12 23.03 -8.46
C ARG A 191 7.61 24.22 -9.24
N SER A 192 7.09 25.24 -8.56
CA SER A 192 6.89 26.56 -9.10
C SER A 192 8.26 27.18 -9.43
N ASN A 193 8.85 26.76 -10.55
CA ASN A 193 10.02 27.42 -11.12
C ASN A 193 9.54 28.60 -11.96
N GLN A 194 9.57 29.77 -11.33
CA GLN A 194 9.95 31.07 -11.90
C GLN A 194 9.93 31.19 -13.44
N ASP A 195 8.77 31.53 -13.99
CA ASP A 195 8.69 32.35 -15.20
C ASP A 195 8.43 33.78 -14.74
N GLU A 196 9.50 34.59 -14.63
CA GLU A 196 9.51 36.05 -14.87
C GLU A 196 10.88 36.62 -14.46
N THR A 197 11.91 36.34 -15.25
CA THR A 197 13.06 37.25 -15.41
C THR A 197 13.70 36.97 -16.78
N SER A 198 12.99 37.32 -17.85
CA SER A 198 13.61 37.56 -19.16
C SER A 198 12.87 38.62 -19.98
N SER A 199 12.59 39.77 -19.38
CA SER A 199 12.41 41.01 -20.16
C SER A 199 13.74 41.76 -20.16
N LEU A 200 14.66 41.30 -21.02
CA LEU A 200 15.82 42.07 -21.43
C LEU A 200 15.33 43.19 -22.35
N ASP A 201 15.48 44.41 -21.85
CA ASP A 201 15.38 45.67 -22.58
C ASP A 201 16.05 45.59 -23.96
N SER A 202 15.24 45.73 -25.01
CA SER A 202 15.72 46.16 -26.32
C SER A 202 14.63 46.90 -27.08
N ALA A 203 14.44 48.17 -26.75
CA ALA A 203 13.73 49.11 -27.60
C ALA A 203 14.35 50.53 -27.50
N SER A 204 15.26 50.79 -28.43
CA SER A 204 15.44 52.04 -29.19
C SER A 204 15.32 53.39 -28.47
N LYS A 205 16.44 54.12 -28.43
CA LYS A 205 16.44 55.57 -28.69
C LYS A 205 17.49 55.93 -29.72
N GLN A 206 17.00 56.41 -30.85
CA GLN A 206 17.71 56.96 -31.98
C GLN A 206 17.65 58.48 -31.84
N GLU A 207 18.79 59.13 -31.59
CA GLU A 207 18.95 60.57 -31.79
C GLU A 207 20.27 60.80 -32.53
N SER A 208 20.17 61.40 -33.71
CA SER A 208 21.29 62.00 -34.43
C SER A 208 21.11 63.50 -34.38
N PRO A 209 22.19 64.28 -34.22
CA PRO A 209 22.31 65.48 -35.04
C PRO A 209 23.71 65.72 -35.63
N ILE A 210 23.67 66.11 -36.92
CA ILE A 210 24.41 67.21 -37.57
C ILE A 210 25.93 67.07 -37.75
N VAL A 211 26.35 67.02 -39.02
CA VAL A 211 27.63 67.57 -39.49
C VAL A 211 27.40 68.43 -40.74
N TRP A 212 27.99 69.63 -40.73
CA TRP A 212 27.92 70.67 -41.75
C TRP A 212 28.80 70.38 -42.98
N LYS A 213 28.25 70.55 -44.20
CA LYS A 213 28.77 71.40 -45.30
C LYS A 213 27.89 71.28 -46.53
#